data_AF-A0A329SBW3-F1
#
_entry.id   AF-A0A329SBW3-F1
#
_cell.length_a   1.000
_cell.length_b   1.000
_cell.length_c   1.000
_cell.angle_alpha   90.00
_cell.angle_beta   90.00
_cell.angle_gamma   90.00
#
_symmetry.space_group_name_H-M   'P 1'
#
loop_
_entity.id
_entity.type
_entity.pdbx_description
1 polymer ?
#
loop_
_entity_poly.entity_id
_entity_poly.type
_entity_poly.pdbx_seq_one_letter_code
_entity_poly.pdbx_strand_id
1 'polypeptide(L)'
;MEVNAEFVDEAVKAHEVYLENFSDKMIVIVLDNAPAHRQTEARVTERGLGAVVLGPLLAHVCFSVLNVRIKAYLAWCRDEMLSFPIGKKTAGRMRLLERADEHCMPCMDRCLVNKMTRHCALSITAAIRSEPMVYKT
;
A
#
# COMPACT_ATOMS: atom_id res chain seq x y z
N MET A 1 -8.46 -16.03 -5.97
CA MET A 1 -8.75 -15.14 -4.82
C MET A 1 -8.82 -15.88 -3.48
N GLU A 2 -9.08 -17.19 -3.46
CA GLU A 2 -8.94 -18.04 -2.26
C GLU A 2 -7.51 -17.98 -1.69
N VAL A 3 -6.52 -18.05 -2.60
CA VAL A 3 -5.08 -17.95 -2.33
C VAL A 3 -4.67 -16.72 -1.52
N ASN A 4 -5.32 -15.56 -1.68
CA ASN A 4 -4.85 -14.32 -1.06
C ASN A 4 -5.22 -14.22 0.43
N ALA A 5 -6.40 -14.69 0.82
CA ALA A 5 -6.82 -14.67 2.22
C ALA A 5 -6.10 -15.77 3.03
N GLU A 6 -5.89 -16.92 2.39
CA GLU A 6 -5.13 -18.05 2.94
C GLU A 6 -3.65 -17.67 3.12
N PHE A 7 -3.07 -16.95 2.15
CA PHE A 7 -1.72 -16.43 2.24
C PHE A 7 -1.52 -15.46 3.42
N VAL A 8 -2.47 -14.55 3.68
CA VAL A 8 -2.31 -13.57 4.77
C VAL A 8 -2.39 -14.24 6.14
N ASP A 9 -3.32 -15.17 6.34
CA ASP A 9 -3.46 -15.84 7.65
C ASP A 9 -2.27 -16.76 7.95
N GLU A 10 -1.85 -17.59 6.98
CA GLU A 10 -0.73 -18.50 7.18
C GLU A 10 0.62 -17.77 7.26
N ALA A 11 0.87 -16.78 6.39
CA ALA A 11 2.15 -16.07 6.39
C ALA A 11 2.34 -15.20 7.64
N VAL A 12 1.26 -14.55 8.12
CA VAL A 12 1.35 -13.69 9.32
C VAL A 12 1.48 -14.55 10.57
N LYS A 13 0.67 -15.61 10.71
CA LYS A 13 0.72 -16.48 11.91
C LYS A 13 2.00 -17.32 11.98
N ALA A 14 2.64 -17.61 10.85
CA ALA A 14 3.93 -18.30 10.82
C ALA A 14 5.13 -17.38 11.10
N HIS A 15 4.94 -16.06 11.15
CA HIS A 15 6.04 -15.12 11.32
C HIS A 15 6.50 -15.07 12.79
N GLU A 16 7.82 -15.21 13.05
CA GLU A 16 8.39 -15.25 14.40
C GLU A 16 7.97 -14.06 15.27
N VAL A 17 8.03 -12.84 14.71
CA VAL A 17 7.58 -11.62 15.42
C VAL A 17 6.12 -11.71 15.89
N TYR A 18 5.24 -12.33 15.11
CA TYR A 18 3.84 -12.54 15.50
C TYR A 18 3.73 -13.54 16.64
N LEU A 19 4.41 -14.69 16.51
CA LEU A 19 4.40 -15.76 17.52
C LEU A 19 4.91 -15.27 18.88
N GLU A 20 5.98 -14.48 18.88
CA GLU A 20 6.61 -13.98 20.11
C GLU A 20 5.85 -12.84 20.80
N ASN A 21 5.17 -11.97 20.04
CA ASN A 21 4.66 -10.69 20.58
C ASN A 21 3.14 -10.50 20.46
N PHE A 22 2.47 -11.30 19.63
CA PHE A 22 1.10 -11.03 19.18
C PHE A 22 0.23 -12.30 19.05
N SER A 23 0.70 -13.48 19.48
CA SER A 23 0.01 -14.76 19.31
C SER A 23 -1.33 -14.86 20.03
N ASP A 24 -1.53 -14.08 21.09
CA ASP A 24 -2.76 -13.93 21.86
C ASP A 24 -3.67 -12.80 21.34
N LYS A 25 -3.23 -12.05 20.33
CA LYS A 25 -3.96 -10.88 19.82
C LYS A 25 -4.72 -11.20 18.54
N MET A 26 -5.92 -10.64 18.44
CA MET A 26 -6.71 -10.72 17.21
C MET A 26 -6.00 -9.97 16.08
N ILE A 27 -5.72 -10.66 14.98
CA ILE A 27 -5.22 -10.02 13.76
C ILE A 27 -6.36 -9.22 13.14
N VAL A 28 -6.10 -7.93 12.94
CA VAL A 28 -7.00 -7.04 12.20
C VAL A 28 -6.40 -6.79 10.83
N ILE A 29 -7.12 -7.20 9.78
CA ILE A 29 -6.72 -6.95 8.41
C ILE A 29 -7.36 -5.65 7.95
N VAL A 30 -6.51 -4.76 7.48
CA VAL A 30 -6.87 -3.47 6.92
C VAL A 30 -6.85 -3.55 5.40
N LEU A 31 -8.00 -3.34 4.77
CA LEU A 31 -8.15 -3.36 3.31
C LEU A 31 -8.65 -2.01 2.81
N ASP A 32 -8.24 -1.63 1.59
CA ASP A 32 -8.88 -0.52 0.89
C ASP A 32 -10.24 -0.96 0.28
N ASN A 33 -11.05 -0.01 -0.16
CA ASN A 33 -12.37 -0.27 -0.73
C ASN A 33 -12.33 -0.65 -2.24
N ALA A 34 -11.24 -1.22 -2.74
CA ALA A 34 -11.18 -1.67 -4.12
C ALA A 34 -12.17 -2.83 -4.37
N PRO A 35 -12.77 -2.95 -5.58
CA PRO A 35 -13.73 -4.02 -5.88
C PRO A 35 -13.20 -5.44 -5.60
N ALA A 36 -11.89 -5.64 -5.77
CA ALA A 36 -11.22 -6.89 -5.46
C ALA A 36 -11.17 -7.19 -3.95
N HIS A 37 -11.10 -6.18 -3.08
CA HIS A 37 -10.95 -6.37 -1.63
C HIS A 37 -12.29 -6.41 -0.89
N ARG A 38 -13.35 -5.88 -1.50
CA ARG A 38 -14.73 -5.97 -0.99
C ARG A 38 -15.22 -7.41 -0.81
N GLN A 39 -14.70 -8.34 -1.61
CA GLN A 39 -14.98 -9.78 -1.48
C GLN A 39 -14.16 -10.46 -0.36
N THR A 40 -13.08 -9.84 0.08
CA THR A 40 -12.17 -10.37 1.10
C THR A 40 -12.70 -10.12 2.51
N GLU A 41 -13.49 -9.07 2.73
CA GLU A 41 -14.13 -8.76 4.03
C GLU A 41 -14.98 -9.93 4.58
N ALA A 42 -15.84 -10.52 3.73
CA ALA A 42 -16.67 -11.66 4.11
C ALA A 42 -15.83 -12.88 4.52
N ARG A 43 -14.73 -13.11 3.80
CA ARG A 43 -13.84 -14.27 4.00
C ARG A 43 -12.92 -14.13 5.22
N VAL A 44 -12.51 -12.89 5.54
CA VAL A 44 -11.71 -12.56 6.74
C VAL A 44 -12.56 -12.79 8.00
N THR A 45 -13.84 -12.42 7.95
CA THR A 45 -14.79 -12.62 9.06
C THR A 45 -15.03 -14.10 9.37
N GLU A 46 -15.16 -14.96 8.34
CA GLU A 46 -15.33 -16.41 8.49
C GLU A 46 -14.14 -17.11 9.19
N ARG A 47 -12.95 -16.51 9.17
CA ARG A 47 -11.73 -17.07 9.79
C ARG A 47 -11.42 -16.50 11.18
N GLY A 48 -12.36 -15.75 11.78
CA GLY A 48 -12.19 -15.16 13.10
C GLY A 48 -11.22 -13.97 13.13
N LEU A 49 -10.92 -13.39 11.97
CA LEU A 49 -10.09 -12.20 11.82
C LEU A 49 -10.98 -10.97 11.78
N GLY A 50 -10.54 -9.86 12.38
CA GLY A 50 -11.25 -8.59 12.29
C GLY A 50 -10.95 -7.91 10.94
N ALA A 51 -11.98 -7.60 10.15
CA ALA A 51 -11.81 -6.77 8.96
C ALA A 51 -12.08 -5.30 9.30
N VAL A 52 -11.11 -4.41 9.09
CA VAL A 52 -11.31 -2.97 9.14
C VAL A 52 -11.18 -2.43 7.73
N VAL A 53 -12.31 -2.01 7.16
CA VAL A 53 -12.34 -1.35 5.86
C VAL A 53 -11.84 0.06 6.05
N LEU A 54 -10.68 0.34 5.49
CA LEU A 54 -10.13 1.66 5.50
C LEU A 54 -10.58 2.39 4.23
N GLY A 55 -11.17 3.57 4.44
CA GLY A 55 -11.48 4.48 3.36
C GLY A 55 -10.24 4.74 2.49
N PRO A 56 -10.42 5.19 1.23
CA PRO A 56 -9.42 5.21 0.15
C PRO A 56 -8.11 6.00 0.39
N LEU A 57 -7.87 6.50 1.61
CA LEU A 57 -6.84 7.48 1.93
C LEU A 57 -5.53 6.89 2.48
N LEU A 58 -5.52 5.73 3.14
CA LEU A 58 -4.28 5.31 3.84
C LEU A 58 -3.20 4.69 2.94
N ALA A 59 -3.57 3.92 1.92
CA ALA A 59 -2.59 3.40 0.96
C ALA A 59 -2.07 4.52 0.02
N HIS A 60 -2.94 5.45 -0.38
CA HIS A 60 -2.62 6.45 -1.40
C HIS A 60 -1.53 7.45 -1.01
N VAL A 61 -1.35 7.76 0.28
CA VAL A 61 -0.45 8.85 0.70
C VAL A 61 1.03 8.44 0.54
N CYS A 62 1.39 7.17 0.78
CA CYS A 62 2.76 6.65 0.58
C CYS A 62 3.14 6.75 -0.89
N PHE A 63 2.25 6.20 -1.72
CA PHE A 63 2.45 6.17 -3.16
C PHE A 63 2.34 7.56 -3.78
N SER A 64 1.69 8.55 -3.14
CA SER A 64 1.61 9.91 -3.67
C SER A 64 2.99 10.57 -3.78
N VAL A 65 3.87 10.38 -2.78
CA VAL A 65 5.23 10.93 -2.77
C VAL A 65 6.08 10.26 -3.85
N LEU A 66 6.04 8.93 -3.90
CA LEU A 66 6.73 8.15 -4.92
C LEU A 66 6.24 8.51 -6.33
N ASN A 67 4.93 8.65 -6.52
CA ASN A 67 4.30 9.00 -7.79
C ASN A 67 4.72 10.41 -8.27
N VAL A 68 4.77 11.40 -7.36
CA VAL A 68 5.28 12.74 -7.71
C VAL A 68 6.75 12.67 -8.16
N ARG A 69 7.58 11.91 -7.46
CA ARG A 69 9.00 11.74 -7.86
C ARG A 69 9.17 11.02 -9.17
N ILE A 70 8.45 9.93 -9.39
CA ILE A 70 8.45 9.20 -10.68
C ILE A 70 8.00 10.14 -11.81
N LYS A 71 6.93 10.92 -11.60
CA LYS A 71 6.48 11.91 -12.59
C LYS A 71 7.55 12.96 -12.90
N ALA A 72 8.25 13.46 -11.89
CA ALA A 72 9.35 14.41 -12.08
C ALA A 72 10.51 13.79 -12.85
N TYR A 73 10.90 12.56 -12.52
CA TYR A 73 11.94 11.82 -13.22
C TYR A 73 11.57 11.55 -14.68
N LEU A 74 10.34 11.12 -14.95
CA LEU A 74 9.86 10.90 -16.32
C LEU A 74 9.77 12.20 -17.13
N ALA A 75 9.42 13.32 -16.48
CA ALA A 75 9.44 14.63 -17.11
C ALA A 75 10.87 15.06 -17.48
N TRP A 76 11.85 14.73 -16.63
CA TRP A 76 13.27 14.95 -16.92
C TRP A 76 13.78 14.08 -18.08
N CYS A 77 13.37 12.81 -18.13
CA CYS A 77 13.71 11.90 -19.23
C CYS A 77 12.80 12.02 -20.47
N ARG A 78 12.09 13.14 -20.65
CA ARG A 78 11.11 13.31 -21.74
C ARG A 78 11.74 13.07 -23.13
N ASP A 79 12.92 13.64 -23.38
CA ASP A 79 13.55 13.55 -24.69
C ASP A 79 14.02 12.12 -25.00
N GLU A 80 14.59 11.43 -24.01
CA GLU A 80 14.93 10.00 -24.09
C GLU A 80 13.68 9.18 -24.44
N MET A 81 12.57 9.43 -23.73
CA MET A 81 11.30 8.74 -23.95
C MET A 81 10.74 8.93 -25.37
N LEU A 82 10.98 10.10 -25.99
CA LEU A 82 10.52 10.41 -27.34
C LEU A 82 11.48 9.87 -28.43
N SER A 83 12.76 9.72 -28.11
CA SER A 83 13.80 9.25 -29.03
C SER A 83 13.79 7.76 -29.35
N PHE A 84 12.99 6.95 -28.64
CA PHE A 84 12.98 5.49 -28.84
C PHE A 84 12.54 5.10 -30.27
N PRO A 85 13.27 4.16 -30.92
CA PRO A 85 12.91 3.67 -32.25
C PRO A 85 11.49 3.08 -32.31
N ILE A 86 10.85 3.23 -33.47
CA ILE A 86 9.58 2.57 -33.75
C ILE A 86 9.76 1.04 -33.61
N GLY A 87 8.87 0.38 -32.87
CA GLY A 87 8.99 -1.03 -32.49
C GLY A 87 9.72 -1.29 -31.16
N LYS A 88 10.46 -0.31 -30.60
CA LYS A 88 11.12 -0.43 -29.28
C LYS A 88 10.56 0.50 -28.22
N LYS A 89 9.54 1.31 -28.53
CA LYS A 89 8.95 2.29 -27.60
C LYS A 89 8.47 1.67 -26.28
N THR A 90 7.78 0.52 -26.33
CA THR A 90 7.26 -0.14 -25.12
C THR A 90 8.40 -0.63 -24.22
N ALA A 91 9.36 -1.37 -24.78
CA ALA A 91 10.51 -1.87 -24.03
C ALA A 91 11.39 -0.73 -23.49
N GLY A 92 11.59 0.34 -24.27
CA GLY A 92 12.30 1.54 -23.84
C GLY A 92 11.62 2.23 -22.67
N ARG A 93 10.29 2.41 -22.73
CA ARG A 93 9.50 2.99 -21.63
C ARG A 93 9.52 2.11 -20.38
N MET A 94 9.48 0.79 -20.52
CA MET A 94 9.56 -0.14 -19.39
C MET A 94 10.88 0.03 -18.63
N ARG A 95 12.02 0.04 -19.36
CA ARG A 95 13.34 0.30 -18.76
C ARG A 95 13.46 1.68 -18.14
N LEU A 96 12.81 2.67 -18.74
CA LEU A 96 12.77 4.03 -18.19
C LEU A 96 12.03 4.05 -16.84
N LEU A 97 10.94 3.27 -16.72
CA LEU A 97 10.19 3.12 -15.46
C LEU A 97 10.99 2.36 -14.42
N GLU A 98 11.72 1.30 -14.78
CA GLU A 98 12.63 0.58 -13.87
C GLU A 98 13.70 1.52 -13.31
N ARG A 99 14.35 2.32 -14.16
CA ARG A 99 15.30 3.35 -13.71
C ARG A 99 14.65 4.41 -12.83
N ALA A 100 13.42 4.82 -13.16
CA ALA A 100 12.67 5.78 -12.35
C ALA A 100 12.40 5.23 -10.96
N ASP A 101 12.03 3.95 -10.87
CA ASP A 101 11.82 3.25 -9.60
C ASP A 101 13.12 3.25 -8.78
N GLU A 102 14.22 2.73 -9.32
CA GLU A 102 15.53 2.71 -8.65
C GLU A 102 15.96 4.11 -8.15
N HIS A 103 15.75 5.14 -8.97
CA HIS A 103 16.11 6.51 -8.63
C HIS A 103 15.18 7.14 -7.59
N CYS A 104 13.89 6.80 -7.61
CA CYS A 104 12.90 7.41 -6.73
C CYS A 104 12.74 6.66 -5.41
N MET A 105 13.05 5.36 -5.35
CA MET A 105 12.92 4.53 -4.16
C MET A 105 13.57 5.09 -2.89
N PRO A 106 14.72 5.80 -2.93
CA PRO A 106 15.27 6.48 -1.74
C PRO A 106 14.33 7.51 -1.09
N CYS A 107 13.27 7.96 -1.76
CA CYS A 107 12.26 8.83 -1.15
C CYS A 107 11.33 8.12 -0.19
N MET A 108 11.26 6.79 -0.27
CA MET A 108 10.53 5.94 0.67
C MET A 108 11.38 5.72 1.92
N ASP A 109 11.81 6.82 2.54
CA ASP A 109 12.66 6.77 3.71
C ASP A 109 11.89 6.36 4.99
N ARG A 110 12.64 5.94 6.01
CA ARG A 110 12.07 5.52 7.29
C ARG A 110 11.29 6.65 7.99
N CYS A 111 11.63 7.91 7.72
CA CYS A 111 10.94 9.07 8.31
C CYS A 111 9.54 9.25 7.70
N LEU A 112 9.41 9.11 6.38
CA LEU A 112 8.15 9.13 5.65
C LEU A 112 7.26 7.98 6.11
N VAL A 113 7.83 6.76 6.14
CA VAL A 113 7.10 5.57 6.64
C VAL A 113 6.62 5.80 8.06
N ASN A 114 7.47 6.27 8.98
CA ASN A 114 7.09 6.52 10.38
C ASN A 114 6.00 7.60 10.52
N LYS A 115 6.09 8.71 9.78
CA LYS A 115 5.05 9.76 9.77
C LYS A 115 3.70 9.18 9.34
N MET A 116 3.72 8.25 8.39
CA MET A 116 2.53 7.59 7.90
C MET A 116 1.99 6.52 8.84
N THR A 117 2.85 5.68 9.41
CA THR A 117 2.48 4.73 10.48
C THR A 117 1.78 5.46 11.62
N ARG A 118 2.29 6.64 11.99
CA ARG A 118 1.66 7.50 13.00
C ARG A 118 0.29 8.02 12.53
N HIS A 119 0.15 8.46 11.29
CA HIS A 119 -1.13 8.88 10.74
C HIS A 119 -2.16 7.74 10.74
N CYS A 120 -1.78 6.55 10.26
CA CYS A 120 -2.62 5.36 10.31
C CYS A 120 -3.00 4.98 11.74
N ALA A 121 -2.06 5.01 12.69
CA ALA A 121 -2.34 4.71 14.10
C ALA A 121 -3.36 5.69 14.70
N LEU A 122 -3.26 6.99 14.35
CA LEU A 122 -4.24 7.99 14.77
C LEU A 122 -5.62 7.73 14.15
N SER A 123 -5.69 7.42 12.86
CA SER A 123 -6.95 7.07 12.18
C SER A 123 -7.59 5.81 12.76
N ILE A 124 -6.80 4.77 13.06
CA ILE A 124 -7.27 3.54 13.70
C ILE A 124 -7.78 3.85 15.11
N THR A 125 -7.06 4.66 15.88
CA THR A 125 -7.48 5.07 17.22
C THR A 125 -8.80 5.84 17.20
N ALA A 126 -8.98 6.75 16.24
CA ALA A 126 -10.23 7.48 16.05
C ALA A 126 -11.38 6.52 15.67
N ALA A 127 -11.12 5.56 14.78
CA ALA A 127 -12.10 4.53 14.40
C ALA A 127 -12.50 3.64 15.58
N ILE A 128 -11.56 3.21 16.42
CA ILE A 128 -11.84 2.46 17.66
C ILE A 128 -12.77 3.24 18.59
N ARG A 129 -12.65 4.57 18.59
CA ARG A 129 -13.49 5.48 19.40
C ARG A 129 -14.81 5.86 18.74
N SER A 130 -15.11 5.31 17.55
CA SER A 130 -16.27 5.69 16.74
C SER A 130 -16.32 7.20 16.45
N GLU A 131 -15.15 7.86 16.39
CA GLU A 131 -15.07 9.28 16.05
C GLU A 131 -15.42 9.46 14.56
N PRO A 132 -16.31 10.40 14.22
CA PRO A 132 -16.70 10.63 12.84
C PRO A 132 -15.50 11.12 12.02
N MET A 133 -15.27 10.49 10.87
CA MET A 133 -14.21 10.87 9.94
C MET A 133 -14.56 12.21 9.27
N VAL A 134 -13.92 13.30 9.68
CA VAL A 134 -14.11 14.63 9.07
C VAL A 134 -13.12 14.79 7.92
N TYR A 135 -13.63 14.71 6.69
CA TYR A 135 -12.86 15.09 5.50
C TYR A 135 -12.78 16.62 5.46
N LYS A 136 -11.58 17.18 5.50
CA LYS A 136 -11.40 18.61 5.21
C LYS A 136 -11.55 18.80 3.69
N THR A 137 -12.57 19.56 3.32
CA THR A 137 -12.83 20.04 1.95
C THR A 137 -11.76 21.01 1.49
#